data_AF-A0A424JGY6-F1
#
_entry.id   AF-A0A424JGY6-F1
#
_cell.length_a   1.000
_cell.length_b   1.000
_cell.length_c   1.000
_cell.angle_alpha   90.00
_cell.angle_beta   90.00
_cell.angle_gamma   90.00
#
_symmetry.space_group_name_H-M   'P 1'
#
loop_
_entity.id
_entity.type
_entity.pdbx_description
1 polymer ?
#
loop_
_entity_poly.entity_id
_entity_poly.type
_entity_poly.pdbx_seq_one_letter_code
_entity_poly.pdbx_strand_id
1 'polypeptide(L)'
;MLKVDNLETAKKEGRAPWTDVVYDFKDMVWYNDGFPVTEGHSLIVPKEATQERIIKCMELAMKIGNDNVAKGIIDGYNIGINVGKAAGQTVMYPHVHLIPRKKGDCENPKGGVRHVIPGKGDYTKNE
;
A
#
# COMPACT_ATOMS: atom_id res chain seq x y z
N MET A 1 29.05 1.63 4.82
CA MET A 1 27.70 1.64 5.42
C MET A 1 26.76 2.22 4.36
N LEU A 2 25.75 1.49 3.89
CA LEU A 2 24.80 2.03 2.90
C LEU A 2 24.07 3.21 3.55
N LYS A 3 24.06 4.36 2.88
CA LYS A 3 23.33 5.54 3.36
C LYS A 3 21.83 5.23 3.28
N VAL A 4 21.13 5.37 4.39
CA VAL A 4 19.66 5.21 4.44
C VAL A 4 19.04 6.34 3.60
N ASP A 5 18.18 5.97 2.65
CA ASP A 5 17.43 6.95 1.85
C ASP A 5 16.30 7.58 2.69
N ASN A 6 15.90 8.81 2.36
CA ASN A 6 14.95 9.60 3.13
C ASN A 6 13.90 10.24 2.21
N LEU A 7 12.65 10.30 2.68
CA LEU A 7 11.50 10.79 1.93
C LEU A 7 11.67 12.25 1.49
N GLU A 8 12.25 13.11 2.31
CA GLU A 8 12.46 14.51 1.94
C GLU A 8 13.43 14.63 0.75
N THR A 9 14.51 13.85 0.77
CA THR A 9 15.47 13.78 -0.33
C THR A 9 14.80 13.22 -1.58
N ALA A 10 14.08 12.11 -1.44
CA ALA A 10 13.34 11.50 -2.55
C ALA A 10 12.31 12.45 -3.18
N LYS A 11 11.62 13.26 -2.37
CA LYS A 11 10.71 14.32 -2.85
C LYS A 11 11.45 15.39 -3.63
N LYS A 12 12.57 15.91 -3.10
CA LYS A 12 13.40 16.92 -3.77
C LYS A 12 13.95 16.43 -5.11
N GLU A 13 14.27 15.15 -5.20
CA GLU A 13 14.75 14.49 -6.41
C GLU A 13 13.61 14.06 -7.37
N GLY A 14 12.35 14.31 -7.02
CA GLY A 14 11.19 13.92 -7.84
C GLY A 14 10.89 12.42 -7.85
N ARG A 15 11.59 11.62 -7.03
CA ARG A 15 11.39 10.16 -6.90
C ARG A 15 10.18 9.78 -6.05
N ALA A 16 9.64 10.70 -5.24
CA ALA A 16 8.46 10.50 -4.42
C ALA A 16 7.41 11.57 -4.76
N PRO A 17 6.48 11.31 -5.70
CA PRO A 17 5.61 12.33 -6.29
C PRO A 17 4.33 12.62 -5.51
N TRP A 18 4.12 11.98 -4.35
CA TRP A 18 2.85 12.08 -3.61
C TRP A 18 2.68 13.44 -2.93
N THR A 19 1.50 14.03 -3.12
CA THR A 19 1.18 15.38 -2.62
C THR A 19 -0.07 15.44 -1.74
N ASP A 20 -1.02 14.52 -1.90
CA ASP A 20 -2.29 14.53 -1.16
C ASP A 20 -2.11 13.87 0.22
N VAL A 21 -1.69 14.68 1.20
CA VAL A 21 -1.42 14.23 2.57
C VAL A 21 -2.73 14.13 3.37
N VAL A 22 -3.01 12.93 3.87
CA VAL A 22 -4.06 12.68 4.86
C VAL A 22 -3.56 13.02 6.27
N TYR A 23 -2.36 12.56 6.61
CA TYR A 23 -1.74 12.84 7.90
C TYR A 23 -0.21 12.72 7.85
N ASP A 24 0.49 13.66 8.50
CA ASP A 24 1.95 13.65 8.64
C ASP A 24 2.33 13.24 10.07
N PHE A 25 2.81 12.02 10.24
CA PHE A 25 3.28 11.50 11.52
C PHE A 25 4.77 11.79 11.72
N LYS A 26 5.27 11.55 12.94
CA LYS A 26 6.70 11.70 13.24
C LYS A 26 7.60 10.89 12.28
N ASP A 27 7.23 9.63 12.00
CA ASP A 27 8.11 8.67 11.33
C ASP A 27 7.63 8.25 9.92
N MET A 28 6.44 8.69 9.50
CA MET A 28 5.81 8.31 8.24
C MET A 28 4.79 9.36 7.81
N VAL A 29 4.34 9.30 6.57
CA VAL A 29 3.27 10.15 6.05
C VAL A 29 2.24 9.26 5.38
N TRP A 30 0.97 9.53 5.64
CA TRP A 30 -0.17 8.90 5.00
C TRP A 30 -0.68 9.81 3.88
N TYR A 31 -0.70 9.29 2.66
CA TYR A 31 -1.28 9.92 1.48
C TYR A 31 -2.51 9.18 0.96
N ASN A 32 -3.41 9.89 0.29
CA ASN A 32 -4.30 9.24 -0.66
C ASN A 32 -3.50 8.83 -1.91
N ASP A 33 -3.82 7.68 -2.49
CA ASP A 33 -3.25 7.29 -3.78
C ASP A 33 -3.89 8.14 -4.89
N GLY A 34 -3.05 8.74 -5.76
CA GLY A 34 -3.52 9.54 -6.91
C GLY A 34 -4.16 8.71 -8.04
N PHE A 35 -3.93 7.40 -8.04
CA PHE A 35 -4.51 6.43 -8.96
C PHE A 35 -5.12 5.26 -8.17
N PRO A 36 -6.22 5.51 -7.43
CA PRO A 36 -6.77 4.54 -6.51
C PRO A 36 -7.32 3.30 -7.24
N VAL A 37 -6.94 2.10 -6.79
CA VAL A 37 -7.50 0.83 -7.31
C VAL A 37 -8.93 0.64 -6.82
N THR A 38 -9.20 1.06 -5.59
CA THR A 38 -10.54 1.14 -4.99
C THR A 38 -10.67 2.45 -4.22
N GLU A 39 -11.91 2.86 -3.93
CA GLU A 39 -12.19 4.05 -3.11
C GLU A 39 -11.46 3.96 -1.75
N GLY A 40 -10.73 5.03 -1.40
CA GLY A 40 -9.95 5.10 -0.15
C GLY A 40 -8.57 4.42 -0.22
N HIS A 41 -8.11 3.99 -1.39
CA HIS A 41 -6.74 3.49 -1.57
C HIS A 41 -5.72 4.51 -1.06
N SER A 42 -4.91 4.06 -0.11
CA SER A 42 -3.99 4.89 0.66
C SER A 42 -2.56 4.38 0.57
N LEU A 43 -1.60 5.30 0.69
CA LEU A 43 -0.17 5.02 0.73
C LEU A 43 0.40 5.47 2.08
N ILE A 44 0.98 4.54 2.83
CA ILE A 44 1.68 4.82 4.08
C ILE A 44 3.17 4.72 3.83
N VAL A 45 3.86 5.85 3.93
CA VAL A 45 5.21 6.04 3.42
C VAL A 45 6.16 6.40 4.57
N PRO A 46 7.21 5.61 4.83
CA PRO A 46 8.14 5.91 5.89
C PRO A 46 9.00 7.12 5.55
N LYS A 47 9.34 7.96 6.53
CA LYS A 47 10.27 9.09 6.32
C LYS A 47 11.71 8.63 6.10
N GLU A 48 12.08 7.46 6.62
CA GLU A 48 13.37 6.81 6.40
C GLU A 48 13.13 5.43 5.79
N ALA A 49 13.82 5.10 4.70
CA ALA A 49 13.64 3.85 3.97
C ALA A 49 14.32 2.64 4.65
N THR A 50 13.96 2.36 5.90
CA THR A 50 14.44 1.19 6.66
C THR A 50 13.33 0.16 6.84
N GLN A 51 13.72 -1.11 7.02
CA GLN A 51 12.77 -2.20 7.27
C GLN A 51 11.91 -1.95 8.52
N GLU A 52 12.50 -1.43 9.60
CA GLU A 52 11.76 -1.09 10.83
C GLU A 52 10.65 -0.07 10.56
N ARG A 53 10.95 0.97 9.78
CA ARG A 53 9.96 2.01 9.45
C ARG A 53 8.86 1.48 8.52
N ILE A 54 9.21 0.60 7.59
CA ILE A 54 8.23 -0.07 6.71
C ILE A 54 7.27 -0.93 7.54
N ILE A 55 7.77 -1.69 8.52
CA ILE A 55 6.92 -2.50 9.41
C ILE A 55 5.93 -1.61 10.17
N LYS A 56 6.39 -0.48 10.73
CA LYS A 56 5.50 0.51 11.38
C LYS A 56 4.42 1.05 10.44
N CYS A 57 4.74 1.23 9.15
CA CYS A 57 3.74 1.62 8.15
C CYS A 57 2.71 0.52 7.91
N MET A 58 3.12 -0.76 7.85
CA MET A 58 2.19 -1.90 7.76
C MET A 58 1.30 -2.01 8.99
N GLU A 59 1.83 -1.82 10.19
CA GLU A 59 1.06 -1.81 11.44
C GLU A 59 -0.05 -0.76 11.40
N LEU A 60 0.28 0.47 10.95
CA LEU A 60 -0.71 1.52 10.79
C LEU A 60 -1.77 1.16 9.74
N ALA A 61 -1.37 0.60 8.59
CA ALA A 61 -2.29 0.16 7.54
C ALA A 61 -3.27 -0.90 8.07
N MET A 62 -2.78 -1.90 8.80
CA MET A 62 -3.60 -2.94 9.42
C MET A 62 -4.55 -2.33 10.44
N LYS A 63 -4.08 -1.40 11.27
CA LYS A 63 -4.93 -0.73 12.26
C LYS A 63 -6.08 0.02 11.59
N ILE A 64 -5.80 0.83 10.57
CA ILE A 64 -6.81 1.59 9.83
C ILE A 64 -7.81 0.63 9.15
N GLY A 65 -7.31 -0.41 8.47
CA GLY A 65 -8.14 -1.41 7.83
C GLY A 65 -9.07 -2.13 8.81
N ASN A 66 -8.54 -2.59 9.95
CA ASN A 66 -9.32 -3.24 11.01
C ASN A 66 -10.38 -2.31 11.60
N ASP A 67 -10.02 -1.06 11.90
CA ASP A 67 -10.94 -0.07 12.45
C ASP A 67 -12.09 0.22 11.46
N ASN A 68 -11.79 0.29 10.16
CA ASN A 68 -12.81 0.54 9.14
C ASN A 68 -13.73 -0.66 8.92
N VAL A 69 -13.21 -1.89 8.97
CA VAL A 69 -14.03 -3.12 8.94
C VAL A 69 -14.93 -3.17 10.17
N ALA A 70 -14.39 -2.93 11.37
CA ALA A 70 -15.15 -2.96 12.61
C ALA A 70 -16.28 -1.92 12.65
N LYS A 71 -16.10 -0.78 11.97
CA LYS A 71 -17.11 0.27 11.82
C LYS A 71 -18.11 0.03 10.68
N GLY A 72 -17.95 -1.04 9.89
CA GLY A 72 -18.79 -1.32 8.73
C GLY A 72 -18.62 -0.34 7.57
N ILE A 73 -17.50 0.39 7.51
CA ILE A 73 -17.19 1.33 6.42
C ILE A 73 -16.77 0.55 5.15
N ILE A 74 -16.10 -0.58 5.36
CA ILE A 74 -15.62 -1.48 4.30
C ILE A 74 -15.86 -2.94 4.73
N ASP A 75 -15.91 -3.85 3.76
CA ASP A 75 -16.14 -5.28 3.99
C ASP A 75 -14.83 -6.07 4.19
N GLY A 76 -13.69 -5.47 3.84
CA GLY A 76 -12.36 -6.06 3.97
C GLY A 76 -11.29 -5.10 3.46
N TYR A 77 -10.03 -5.55 3.44
CA TYR A 77 -8.93 -4.76 2.86
C TYR A 77 -7.79 -5.66 2.39
N ASN A 78 -6.96 -5.14 1.49
CA ASN A 78 -5.67 -5.72 1.14
C ASN A 78 -4.55 -4.76 1.57
N ILE A 79 -3.42 -5.31 1.97
CA ILE A 79 -2.18 -4.57 2.21
C ILE A 79 -1.09 -5.18 1.35
N GLY A 80 -0.26 -4.33 0.74
CA GLY A 80 0.82 -4.76 -0.12
C GLY A 80 1.97 -3.76 -0.16
N ILE A 81 3.15 -4.26 -0.48
CA ILE A 81 4.33 -3.45 -0.80
C ILE A 81 5.03 -4.08 -2.01
N ASN A 82 5.42 -3.25 -2.96
CA ASN A 82 6.23 -3.69 -4.10
C ASN A 82 7.68 -3.26 -3.86
N VAL A 83 8.60 -4.22 -3.93
CA VAL A 83 10.04 -3.96 -3.76
C VAL A 83 10.77 -4.38 -5.03
N GLY A 84 11.29 -3.39 -5.76
CA GLY A 84 11.97 -3.56 -7.03
C GLY A 84 11.04 -3.59 -8.24
N LYS A 85 11.60 -3.27 -9.40
CA LYS A 85 10.87 -3.16 -10.68
C LYS A 85 10.17 -4.47 -11.10
N ALA A 86 10.79 -5.62 -10.82
CA ALA A 86 10.19 -6.93 -11.12
C ALA A 86 8.91 -7.21 -10.33
N ALA A 87 8.77 -6.62 -9.14
CA ALA A 87 7.55 -6.66 -8.33
C ALA A 87 6.54 -5.57 -8.72
N GLY A 88 6.78 -4.81 -9.80
CA GLY A 88 5.89 -3.75 -10.25
C GLY A 88 6.05 -2.42 -9.52
N GLN A 89 7.13 -2.21 -8.76
CA GLN A 89 7.38 -0.91 -8.14
C GLN A 89 7.68 0.16 -9.21
N THR A 90 6.87 1.23 -9.24
CA THR A 90 7.01 2.36 -10.17
C THR A 90 7.63 3.59 -9.51
N VAL A 91 7.24 3.86 -8.27
CA VAL A 91 7.88 4.88 -7.42
C VAL A 91 8.98 4.20 -6.61
N MET A 92 10.23 4.49 -6.92
CA MET A 92 11.42 3.84 -6.33
C MET A 92 11.76 4.41 -4.94
N TYR A 93 10.74 4.46 -4.09
CA TYR A 93 10.79 4.76 -2.67
C TYR A 93 9.72 3.88 -1.98
N PRO A 94 9.99 3.23 -0.83
CA PRO A 94 9.05 2.29 -0.22
C PRO A 94 7.73 2.96 0.16
N HIS A 95 6.62 2.29 -0.12
CA HIS A 95 5.28 2.72 0.24
C HIS A 95 4.40 1.49 0.47
N VAL A 96 3.67 1.49 1.58
CA VAL A 96 2.72 0.42 1.91
C VAL A 96 1.35 0.84 1.39
N HIS A 97 0.78 0.03 0.51
CA HIS A 97 -0.59 0.19 0.06
C HIS A 97 -1.55 -0.33 1.12
N LEU A 98 -2.59 0.45 1.41
CA LEU A 98 -3.81 0.00 2.07
C LEU A 98 -4.96 0.17 1.06
N ILE A 99 -5.53 -0.95 0.62
CA ILE A 99 -6.57 -1.00 -0.41
C ILE A 99 -7.87 -1.47 0.26
N PRO A 100 -8.81 -0.56 0.57
CA PRO A 100 -10.08 -0.93 1.17
C PRO A 100 -10.96 -1.69 0.16
N ARG A 101 -11.75 -2.66 0.64
CA ARG A 101 -12.56 -3.55 -0.20
C ARG A 101 -14.03 -3.50 0.19
N LYS A 102 -14.92 -3.51 -0.81
CA LYS A 102 -16.38 -3.60 -0.64
C LYS A 102 -16.92 -4.78 -1.45
N LYS A 103 -18.01 -5.40 -1.01
CA LYS A 103 -18.67 -6.46 -1.79
C LYS A 103 -19.03 -5.93 -3.19
N GLY A 104 -18.68 -6.69 -4.22
CA GLY A 104 -18.94 -6.33 -5.63
C GLY A 104 -17.87 -5.46 -6.28
N ASP A 105 -16.79 -5.07 -5.57
CA ASP A 105 -15.67 -4.32 -6.16
C ASP A 105 -14.78 -5.17 -7.10
N CYS A 106 -14.94 -6.50 -7.06
CA CYS A 106 -14.24 -7.47 -7.88
C CYS A 106 -15.17 -8.66 -8.11
N GLU A 107 -15.34 -9.06 -9.38
CA GLU A 107 -16.22 -10.15 -9.79
C GLU A 107 -15.87 -11.48 -9.08
N ASN A 108 -14.57 -11.78 -8.96
CA ASN A 108 -14.08 -12.95 -8.24
C ASN A 108 -12.91 -12.57 -7.32
N PRO A 109 -13.17 -12.24 -6.03
CA PRO A 109 -12.12 -11.83 -5.10
C PRO A 109 -11.25 -12.99 -4.62
N LYS A 110 -11.61 -14.25 -4.91
CA LYS A 110 -10.85 -15.43 -4.49
C LYS A 110 -9.41 -15.36 -5.01
N GLY A 111 -8.47 -15.72 -4.15
CA GLY A 111 -7.04 -15.65 -4.44
C GLY A 111 -6.35 -14.36 -4.01
N GLY A 112 -7.08 -13.24 -3.91
CA GLY A 112 -6.56 -11.98 -3.36
C GLY A 112 -5.19 -11.59 -3.95
N VAL A 113 -4.17 -11.51 -3.09
CA VAL A 113 -2.77 -11.19 -3.45
C VAL A 113 -2.23 -12.04 -4.60
N ARG A 114 -2.71 -13.26 -4.82
CA ARG A 114 -2.25 -14.13 -5.92
C ARG A 114 -2.52 -13.53 -7.31
N HIS A 115 -3.48 -12.60 -7.43
CA HIS A 115 -3.76 -11.87 -8.67
C HIS A 115 -2.61 -10.92 -9.09
N VAL A 116 -1.58 -10.74 -8.25
CA VAL A 116 -0.33 -10.07 -8.67
C VAL A 116 0.32 -10.75 -9.87
N ILE A 117 0.14 -12.07 -10.01
CA ILE A 117 0.47 -12.80 -11.24
C ILE A 117 -0.84 -13.05 -11.99
N PRO A 118 -1.04 -12.42 -13.17
CA PRO A 118 -2.25 -12.60 -13.97
C PRO A 118 -2.58 -14.09 -14.19
N GLY A 119 -3.85 -14.45 -13.97
CA GLY A 119 -4.34 -15.82 -14.14
C GLY A 119 -3.99 -16.81 -13.03
N LYS A 120 -3.25 -16.41 -11.97
CA LYS A 120 -2.90 -17.31 -10.84
C LYS A 120 -3.75 -17.10 -9.57
N GLY A 121 -4.72 -16.17 -9.62
CA GLY A 121 -5.61 -15.87 -8.50
C GLY A 121 -6.68 -16.92 -8.27
N ASP A 122 -7.37 -17.35 -9.32
CA ASP A 122 -8.38 -18.42 -9.22
C ASP A 122 -7.73 -19.79 -9.36
N TYR A 123 -7.27 -20.33 -8.24
CA TYR A 123 -6.62 -21.63 -8.18
C TYR A 123 -7.58 -22.82 -8.24
N THR A 124 -8.90 -22.56 -8.32
CA THR A 124 -9.91 -23.63 -8.48
C THR A 124 -10.38 -23.84 -9.91
N LYS A 125 -9.96 -23.01 -10.86
CA LYS A 125 -10.23 -23.22 -12.30
C LYS A 125 -9.39 -24.33 -12.94
N ASN A 126 -8.46 -24.93 -12.19
CA ASN A 126 -7.58 -26.01 -12.66
C ASN A 126 -7.90 -27.36 -11.99
N GLU A 127 -9.03 -27.47 -11.28
CA GLU A 127 -9.63 -28.75 -10.81
C GLU A 127 -10.87 -29.05 -11.66
#